data_AF-M5G1B5-F1
#
_entry.id   AF-M5G1B5-F1
#
_cell.length_a   1.000
_cell.length_b   1.000
_cell.length_c   1.000
_cell.angle_alpha   90.00
_cell.angle_beta   90.00
_cell.angle_gamma   90.00
#
_symmetry.space_group_name_H-M   'P 1'
#
loop_
_entity.id
_entity.type
_entity.pdbx_description
1 polymer ?
#
loop_
_entity_poly.entity_id
_entity_poly.type
_entity_poly.pdbx_seq_one_letter_code
_entity_poly.pdbx_strand_id
1 'polypeptide(L)'
;MKKAQKGLNAGLLGSMCWPDIQDKERLQVCADFVNYLFHLDDLTDEMDAISAGGVREAVIDVLDDPEKWTKKISRREAHAISVLTLEQVSRTPHIVSDSNAADSMWLRICRTATPLVQRRFRDTLEEFFVAIMDEAIDRKKKVIRGVQDYIIRRRANGAVRPCFVLIEYANGFELPESVWHHPIIRDLQDWADDLVSWANGGFYLSVCACLF
;
A
#
# COMPACT_ATOMS: atom_id res chain seq x y z
N MET A 1 15.16 -9.77 5.49
CA MET A 1 14.65 -8.38 5.39
C MET A 1 15.63 -7.36 4.80
N LYS A 2 16.72 -6.95 5.47
CA LYS A 2 17.55 -5.79 5.02
C LYS A 2 18.11 -5.86 3.59
N LYS A 3 18.42 -7.06 3.07
CA LYS A 3 18.93 -7.23 1.70
C LYS A 3 17.82 -7.16 0.65
N ALA A 4 16.63 -7.68 0.96
CA ALA A 4 15.45 -7.61 0.11
C ALA A 4 14.91 -6.17 -0.02
N GLN A 5 14.82 -5.44 1.10
CA GLN A 5 14.44 -4.01 1.10
C GLN A 5 15.40 -3.13 0.28
N LYS A 6 16.72 -3.41 0.33
CA LYS A 6 17.69 -2.71 -0.53
C LYS A 6 17.53 -3.08 -2.00
N GLY A 7 17.11 -4.30 -2.32
CA GLY A 7 16.87 -4.75 -3.69
C GLY A 7 15.62 -4.10 -4.31
N LEU A 8 14.61 -3.78 -3.49
CA LEU A 8 13.37 -3.14 -3.93
C LEU A 8 13.61 -1.75 -4.57
N ASN A 9 14.63 -1.01 -4.10
CA ASN A 9 14.92 0.35 -4.57
C ASN A 9 13.67 1.26 -4.58
N ALA A 10 12.86 1.23 -3.51
CA ALA A 10 11.59 1.97 -3.45
C ALA A 10 11.71 3.47 -3.72
N GLY A 11 12.85 4.10 -3.38
CA GLY A 11 13.11 5.49 -3.75
C GLY A 11 13.21 5.72 -5.26
N LEU A 12 13.86 4.80 -5.99
CA LEU A 12 13.94 4.84 -7.45
C LEU A 12 12.57 4.54 -8.08
N LEU A 13 11.88 3.51 -7.58
CA LEU A 13 10.52 3.18 -8.05
C LEU A 13 9.58 4.38 -7.83
N GLY A 14 9.61 4.99 -6.64
CA GLY A 14 8.85 6.19 -6.34
C GLY A 14 9.18 7.36 -7.27
N SER A 15 10.46 7.64 -7.52
CA SER A 15 10.83 8.72 -8.44
C SER A 15 10.46 8.45 -9.91
N MET A 16 10.29 7.18 -10.30
CA MET A 16 9.82 6.80 -11.63
C MET A 16 8.29 6.86 -11.76
N CYS A 17 7.56 6.51 -10.69
CA CYS A 17 6.10 6.56 -10.66
C CYS A 17 5.56 8.00 -10.51
N TRP A 18 6.29 8.86 -9.78
CA TRP A 18 5.92 10.25 -9.55
C TRP A 18 7.07 11.21 -9.88
N PRO A 19 7.45 11.33 -11.17
CA PRO A 19 8.66 12.06 -11.59
C PRO A 19 8.56 13.58 -11.43
N ASP A 20 7.34 14.12 -11.43
CA ASP A 20 7.10 15.57 -11.38
C ASP A 20 7.01 16.12 -9.94
N ILE A 21 7.22 15.27 -8.92
CA ILE A 21 7.22 15.73 -7.53
C ILE A 21 8.43 16.64 -7.29
N GLN A 22 8.15 17.90 -6.96
CA GLN A 22 9.16 18.86 -6.53
C GLN A 22 9.35 18.87 -5.00
N ASP A 23 8.32 18.43 -4.26
CA ASP A 23 8.34 18.37 -2.80
C ASP A 23 9.00 17.06 -2.31
N LYS A 24 10.20 17.21 -1.73
CA LYS A 24 10.96 16.08 -1.21
C LYS A 24 10.21 15.26 -0.15
N GLU A 25 9.41 15.91 0.70
CA GLU A 25 8.66 15.22 1.75
C GLU A 25 7.57 14.34 1.14
N ARG A 26 6.86 14.85 0.12
CA ARG A 26 5.84 14.07 -0.60
C ARG A 26 6.44 12.89 -1.36
N LEU A 27 7.59 13.07 -2.00
CA LEU A 27 8.30 11.97 -2.65
C LEU A 27 8.71 10.91 -1.62
N GLN A 28 9.18 11.32 -0.46
CA GLN A 28 9.54 10.41 0.62
C GLN A 28 8.33 9.63 1.13
N VAL A 29 7.17 10.26 1.33
CA VAL A 29 5.92 9.57 1.68
C VAL A 29 5.54 8.53 0.64
N CYS A 30 5.65 8.86 -0.65
CA CYS A 30 5.32 7.92 -1.72
C CYS A 30 6.29 6.72 -1.74
N ALA A 31 7.59 6.95 -1.55
CA ALA A 31 8.59 5.89 -1.44
C ALA A 31 8.42 5.04 -0.17
N ASP A 32 8.06 5.66 0.96
CA ASP A 32 7.72 4.98 2.20
C ASP A 32 6.49 4.08 1.99
N PHE A 33 5.46 4.55 1.30
CA PHE A 33 4.30 3.74 0.95
C PHE A 33 4.66 2.53 0.09
N VAL A 34 5.52 2.71 -0.91
CA VAL A 34 6.00 1.59 -1.73
C VAL A 34 6.74 0.57 -0.86
N ASN A 35 7.65 0.99 0.03
CA ASN A 35 8.29 0.06 0.97
C ASN A 35 7.27 -0.66 1.88
N TYR A 36 6.33 0.10 2.43
CA TYR A 36 5.26 -0.41 3.27
C TYR A 36 4.44 -1.48 2.56
N LEU A 37 4.07 -1.22 1.31
CA LEU A 37 3.25 -2.11 0.51
C LEU A 37 3.93 -3.47 0.32
N PHE A 38 5.20 -3.51 -0.07
CA PHE A 38 5.90 -4.78 -0.22
C PHE A 38 6.04 -5.54 1.10
N HIS A 39 6.06 -4.85 2.25
CA HIS A 39 6.00 -5.52 3.55
C HIS A 39 4.62 -6.09 3.88
N LEU A 40 3.55 -5.39 3.47
CA LEU A 40 2.20 -5.91 3.63
C LEU A 40 1.99 -7.15 2.76
N ASP A 41 2.44 -7.12 1.51
CA ASP A 41 2.37 -8.24 0.56
C ASP A 41 3.10 -9.48 1.12
N ASP A 42 4.40 -9.35 1.43
CA ASP A 42 5.22 -10.41 2.05
C ASP A 42 4.59 -11.01 3.31
N LEU A 43 3.94 -10.17 4.12
CA LEU A 43 3.32 -10.61 5.37
C LEU A 43 2.00 -11.36 5.12
N THR A 44 1.20 -10.92 4.15
CA THR A 44 -0.18 -11.40 3.95
C THR A 44 -0.28 -12.60 3.00
N ASP A 45 0.76 -12.86 2.20
CA ASP A 45 0.85 -13.96 1.24
C ASP A 45 0.49 -15.34 1.85
N GLU A 46 1.02 -15.64 3.04
CA GLU A 46 0.82 -16.94 3.70
C GLU A 46 -0.28 -16.93 4.77
N MET A 47 -0.94 -15.80 5.01
CA MET A 47 -1.92 -15.67 6.09
C MET A 47 -3.23 -16.41 5.82
N ASP A 48 -3.90 -16.84 6.88
CA ASP A 48 -5.32 -17.16 6.77
C ASP A 48 -6.18 -15.88 6.87
N ALA A 49 -7.47 -16.00 6.52
CA ALA A 49 -8.37 -14.87 6.49
C ALA A 49 -8.56 -14.21 7.87
N ILE A 50 -8.40 -14.97 8.97
CA ILE A 50 -8.53 -14.45 10.33
C ILE A 50 -7.32 -13.56 10.65
N SER A 51 -6.12 -14.06 10.33
CA SER A 51 -4.86 -13.33 10.54
C SER A 51 -4.79 -12.08 9.67
N ALA A 52 -5.19 -12.19 8.39
CA ALA A 52 -5.32 -11.04 7.49
C ALA A 52 -6.34 -10.01 8.00
N GLY A 53 -7.45 -10.47 8.57
CA GLY A 53 -8.44 -9.59 9.22
C GLY A 53 -7.88 -8.85 10.44
N GLY A 54 -7.06 -9.51 11.25
CA GLY A 54 -6.34 -8.86 12.35
C GLY A 54 -5.34 -7.80 11.87
N VAL A 55 -4.65 -8.07 10.76
CA VAL A 55 -3.78 -7.08 10.11
C VAL A 55 -4.59 -5.89 9.57
N ARG A 56 -5.70 -6.15 8.88
CA ARG A 56 -6.63 -5.12 8.41
C ARG A 56 -7.05 -4.20 9.56
N GLU A 57 -7.57 -4.75 10.65
CA GLU A 57 -7.99 -3.97 11.82
C GLU A 57 -6.83 -3.12 12.36
N ALA A 58 -5.65 -3.74 12.49
CA ALA A 58 -4.45 -3.08 12.97
C ALA A 58 -3.96 -1.93 12.07
N VAL A 59 -4.21 -1.97 10.76
CA VAL A 59 -3.81 -0.93 9.80
C VAL A 59 -4.91 0.12 9.65
N ILE A 60 -6.14 -0.30 9.42
CA ILE A 60 -7.27 0.59 9.17
C ILE A 60 -7.62 1.40 10.43
N ASP A 61 -7.64 0.79 11.61
CA ASP A 61 -7.91 1.53 12.84
C ASP A 61 -6.80 2.56 13.14
N VAL A 62 -5.56 2.31 12.69
CA VAL A 62 -4.47 3.29 12.76
C VAL A 62 -4.77 4.49 11.85
N LEU A 63 -5.34 4.24 10.67
CA LEU A 63 -5.72 5.32 9.75
C LEU A 63 -6.86 6.16 10.33
N ASP A 64 -7.84 5.51 10.95
CA ASP A 64 -9.03 6.15 11.52
C ASP A 64 -8.76 6.91 12.84
N ASP A 65 -7.86 6.40 13.70
CA ASP A 65 -7.50 7.03 14.97
C ASP A 65 -5.99 6.87 15.29
N PRO A 66 -5.13 7.64 14.61
CA PRO A 66 -3.68 7.51 14.77
C PRO A 66 -3.20 7.89 16.19
N GLU A 67 -3.93 8.75 16.91
CA GLU A 67 -3.58 9.14 18.28
C GLU A 67 -3.77 7.99 19.28
N LYS A 68 -4.91 7.29 19.20
CA LYS A 68 -5.17 6.10 20.02
C LYS A 68 -4.10 5.05 19.80
N TRP A 69 -3.70 4.82 18.56
CA TRP A 69 -2.69 3.82 18.24
C TRP A 69 -1.28 4.23 18.60
N THR A 70 -0.93 5.50 18.48
CA THR A 70 0.33 6.04 19.01
C THR A 70 0.48 5.72 20.50
N LYS A 71 -0.59 5.90 21.29
CA LYS A 71 -0.61 5.57 22.73
C LYS A 71 -0.51 4.06 22.99
N LYS A 72 -1.13 3.22 22.16
CA LYS A 72 -1.00 1.75 22.26
C LYS A 72 0.42 1.28 21.94
N ILE A 73 1.05 1.84 20.91
CA ILE A 73 2.43 1.54 20.52
C ILE A 73 3.41 1.92 21.64
N SER A 74 3.27 3.12 22.21
CA SER A 74 4.14 3.55 23.30
C SER A 74 4.03 2.66 24.55
N ARG A 75 2.87 2.02 24.75
CA ARG A 75 2.62 1.04 25.82
C ARG A 75 3.02 -0.39 25.47
N ARG A 76 3.49 -0.64 24.24
CA ARG A 76 3.80 -1.99 23.71
C ARG A 76 2.59 -2.92 23.66
N GLU A 77 1.40 -2.33 23.51
CA GLU A 77 0.11 -3.04 23.42
C GLU A 77 -0.38 -3.17 21.96
N ALA A 78 0.37 -2.62 20.99
CA ALA A 78 0.04 -2.63 19.57
C ALA A 78 0.66 -3.83 18.84
N HIS A 79 0.00 -4.29 17.77
CA HIS A 79 0.54 -5.31 16.88
C HIS A 79 1.77 -4.75 16.14
N ALA A 80 2.76 -5.60 15.85
CA ALA A 80 3.97 -5.18 15.14
C ALA A 80 3.69 -4.52 13.77
N ILE A 81 2.54 -4.83 13.16
CA ILE A 81 2.13 -4.19 11.91
C ILE A 81 1.58 -2.79 12.10
N SER A 82 0.86 -2.51 13.20
CA SER A 82 0.46 -1.15 13.56
C SER A 82 1.69 -0.26 13.79
N VAL A 83 2.76 -0.85 14.33
CA VAL A 83 4.07 -0.22 14.45
C VAL A 83 4.65 0.07 13.07
N LEU A 84 4.57 -0.85 12.10
CA LEU A 84 5.01 -0.56 10.72
C LEU A 84 4.18 0.51 10.02
N THR A 85 2.90 0.69 10.36
CA THR A 85 2.06 1.77 9.81
C THR A 85 2.44 3.14 10.41
N LEU A 86 2.84 3.18 11.68
CA LEU A 86 3.15 4.43 12.42
C LEU A 86 4.66 4.70 12.62
N GLU A 87 5.55 3.76 12.33
CA GLU A 87 7.00 3.89 12.51
C GLU A 87 7.76 3.58 11.22
N GLN A 88 7.27 4.11 10.09
CA GLN A 88 8.05 4.22 8.84
C GLN A 88 9.18 5.25 9.02
N VAL A 89 10.05 5.01 9.99
CA VAL A 89 11.23 5.83 10.23
C VAL A 89 12.26 5.43 9.21
N SER A 90 12.54 6.36 8.30
CA SER A 90 13.80 6.40 7.56
C SER A 90 14.96 6.23 8.53
N ARG A 91 15.50 5.02 8.65
CA ARG A 91 16.68 4.72 9.46
C ARG A 91 17.94 5.22 8.76
N THR A 92 18.09 6.54 8.67
CA THR A 92 19.39 7.17 8.51
C THR A 92 20.20 6.93 9.80
N PRO A 93 21.42 6.35 9.75
CA PRO A 93 22.14 5.88 10.94
C PRO A 93 22.64 6.96 11.91
N HIS A 94 22.31 8.24 11.71
CA HIS A 94 22.90 9.36 12.47
C HIS A 94 21.90 10.21 13.25
N ILE A 95 20.61 9.85 13.28
CA ILE A 95 19.62 10.54 14.12
C ILE A 95 18.82 9.47 14.84
N VAL A 96 19.37 8.98 15.95
CA VAL A 96 18.65 8.13 16.91
C VAL A 96 18.51 8.97 18.16
N SER A 97 17.44 9.77 18.24
CA SER A 97 17.04 10.35 19.54
C SER A 97 15.54 10.49 19.72
N ASP A 98 14.72 10.70 18.67
CA ASP A 98 13.30 10.96 18.88
C ASP A 98 12.45 10.30 17.80
N SER A 99 11.99 9.06 18.01
CA SER A 99 10.91 8.47 17.21
C SER A 99 9.58 9.12 17.62
N ASN A 100 9.33 10.34 17.14
CA ASN A 100 8.04 10.96 17.29
C ASN A 100 7.07 10.31 16.30
N ALA A 101 5.87 9.93 16.76
CA ALA A 101 4.80 9.44 15.88
C ALA A 101 4.53 10.37 14.68
N ALA A 102 4.83 11.68 14.83
CA ALA A 102 4.80 12.69 13.78
C ALA A 102 5.58 12.36 12.50
N ASP A 103 6.51 11.40 12.51
CA ASP A 103 7.34 11.04 11.36
C ASP A 103 6.75 9.90 10.50
N SER A 104 5.61 9.32 10.91
CA SER A 104 4.97 8.27 10.13
C SER A 104 4.51 8.76 8.75
N MET A 105 4.49 7.85 7.78
CA MET A 105 3.96 8.13 6.44
C MET A 105 2.51 8.63 6.51
N TRP A 106 1.65 7.98 7.31
CA TRP A 106 0.25 8.37 7.42
C TRP A 106 0.06 9.75 8.05
N LEU A 107 0.78 10.08 9.14
CA LEU A 107 0.65 11.40 9.76
C LEU A 107 1.16 12.53 8.86
N ARG A 108 2.18 12.27 8.02
CA ARG A 108 2.58 13.20 6.95
C ARG A 108 1.48 13.38 5.91
N ILE A 109 0.79 12.30 5.51
CA ILE A 109 -0.39 12.39 4.63
C ILE A 109 -1.49 13.22 5.31
N CYS A 110 -1.85 12.95 6.57
CA CYS A 110 -2.87 13.71 7.30
C CYS A 110 -2.57 15.21 7.38
N ARG A 111 -1.28 15.57 7.50
CA ARG A 111 -0.83 16.97 7.58
C ARG A 111 -0.89 17.71 6.25
N THR A 112 -0.66 17.01 5.13
CA THR A 112 -0.37 17.66 3.83
C THR A 112 -1.38 17.35 2.73
N ALA A 113 -2.20 16.32 2.90
CA ALA A 113 -3.26 15.92 1.97
C ALA A 113 -4.61 16.51 2.39
N THR A 114 -5.51 16.71 1.43
CA THR A 114 -6.89 17.10 1.74
C THR A 114 -7.65 15.96 2.41
N PRO A 115 -8.73 16.24 3.18
CA PRO A 115 -9.56 15.19 3.77
C PRO A 115 -10.12 14.19 2.75
N LEU A 116 -10.31 14.62 1.50
CA LEU A 116 -10.79 13.75 0.43
C LEU A 116 -9.73 12.73 0.01
N VAL A 117 -8.49 13.17 -0.22
CA VAL A 117 -7.36 12.29 -0.55
C VAL A 117 -7.07 11.32 0.60
N GLN A 118 -7.15 11.78 1.85
CA GLN A 118 -7.01 10.92 3.04
C GLN A 118 -8.06 9.80 3.04
N ARG A 119 -9.33 10.15 2.79
CA ARG A 119 -10.43 9.17 2.70
C ARG A 119 -10.21 8.18 1.57
N ARG A 120 -9.89 8.64 0.36
CA ARG A 120 -9.64 7.76 -0.79
C ARG A 120 -8.49 6.79 -0.52
N PHE A 121 -7.43 7.23 0.15
CA PHE A 121 -6.31 6.38 0.51
C PHE A 121 -6.73 5.28 1.51
N ARG A 122 -7.49 5.67 2.55
CA ARG A 122 -8.05 4.74 3.54
C ARG A 122 -9.01 3.73 2.91
N ASP A 123 -9.90 4.19 2.03
CA ASP A 123 -10.90 3.33 1.37
C ASP A 123 -10.25 2.34 0.39
N THR A 124 -9.24 2.78 -0.37
CA THR A 124 -8.52 1.90 -1.29
C THR A 124 -7.65 0.86 -0.57
N LEU A 125 -7.09 1.19 0.61
CA LEU A 125 -6.42 0.20 1.46
C LEU A 125 -7.40 -0.79 2.10
N GLU A 126 -8.59 -0.32 2.49
CA GLU A 126 -9.66 -1.17 2.98
C GLU A 126 -10.09 -2.20 1.93
N GLU A 127 -10.34 -1.77 0.69
CA GLU A 127 -10.65 -2.64 -0.44
C GLU A 127 -9.57 -3.71 -0.66
N PHE A 128 -8.30 -3.30 -0.57
CA PHE A 128 -7.16 -4.21 -0.69
C PHE A 128 -7.16 -5.30 0.39
N PHE A 129 -7.36 -4.95 1.66
CA PHE A 129 -7.43 -5.94 2.73
C PHE A 129 -8.63 -6.87 2.61
N VAL A 130 -9.78 -6.35 2.17
CA VAL A 130 -10.95 -7.19 1.87
C VAL A 130 -10.60 -8.22 0.79
N ALA A 131 -9.90 -7.82 -0.26
CA ALA A 131 -9.47 -8.72 -1.32
C ALA A 131 -8.46 -9.79 -0.84
N ILE A 132 -7.51 -9.43 0.03
CA ILE A 132 -6.57 -10.39 0.65
C ILE A 132 -7.32 -11.44 1.47
N MET A 133 -8.29 -11.02 2.29
CA MET A 133 -9.06 -11.95 3.12
C MET A 133 -9.83 -12.94 2.24
N ASP A 134 -10.44 -12.44 1.17
CA ASP A 134 -11.13 -13.26 0.17
C ASP A 134 -10.20 -14.29 -0.49
N GLU A 135 -8.99 -13.86 -0.87
CA GLU A 135 -7.98 -14.75 -1.44
C GLU A 135 -7.56 -15.83 -0.44
N ALA A 136 -7.35 -15.47 0.83
CA ALA A 136 -7.01 -16.43 1.88
C ALA A 136 -8.12 -17.47 2.11
N ILE A 137 -9.39 -17.07 1.98
CA ILE A 137 -10.54 -17.99 2.01
C ILE A 137 -10.48 -18.96 0.82
N ASP A 138 -10.27 -18.44 -0.39
CA ASP A 138 -10.21 -19.23 -1.62
C ASP A 138 -9.04 -20.23 -1.58
N ARG A 139 -7.87 -19.79 -1.12
CA ARG A 139 -6.68 -20.64 -0.89
C ARG A 139 -6.97 -21.78 0.08
N LYS A 140 -7.62 -21.50 1.22
CA LYS A 140 -8.00 -22.52 2.21
C LYS A 140 -9.01 -23.53 1.64
N LYS A 141 -9.96 -23.06 0.84
CA LYS A 141 -10.99 -23.89 0.19
C LYS A 141 -10.49 -24.60 -1.08
N LYS A 142 -9.27 -24.30 -1.55
CA LYS A 142 -8.70 -24.77 -2.81
C LYS A 142 -9.60 -24.46 -4.01
N VAL A 143 -10.24 -23.30 -4.00
CA VAL A 143 -11.10 -22.83 -5.09
C VAL A 143 -10.22 -22.31 -6.21
N ILE A 144 -10.35 -22.89 -7.40
CA ILE A 144 -9.72 -22.38 -8.62
C ILE A 144 -10.79 -21.61 -9.39
N ARG A 145 -10.59 -20.29 -9.52
CA ARG A 145 -11.53 -19.42 -10.22
C ARG A 145 -11.23 -19.34 -11.71
N GLY A 146 -12.22 -18.87 -12.48
CA GLY A 146 -12.03 -18.57 -13.90
C GLY A 146 -11.11 -17.36 -14.11
N VAL A 147 -10.65 -17.18 -15.35
CA VAL A 147 -9.73 -16.09 -15.73
C VAL A 147 -10.30 -14.70 -15.43
N GLN A 148 -11.60 -14.48 -15.69
CA GLN A 148 -12.23 -13.17 -15.44
C GLN A 148 -12.27 -12.81 -13.96
N ASP A 149 -12.62 -13.78 -13.11
CA ASP A 149 -12.60 -13.61 -11.66
C ASP A 149 -11.18 -13.35 -11.14
N TYR A 150 -10.18 -14.04 -11.72
CA TYR A 150 -8.78 -13.80 -11.41
C TYR A 150 -8.37 -12.35 -11.71
N ILE A 151 -8.72 -11.82 -12.90
CA ILE A 151 -8.40 -10.44 -13.28
C ILE A 151 -9.02 -9.45 -12.30
N ILE A 152 -10.32 -9.60 -12.01
CA ILE A 152 -11.05 -8.71 -11.09
C ILE A 152 -10.40 -8.74 -9.69
N ARG A 153 -10.07 -9.93 -9.19
CA ARG A 153 -9.42 -10.06 -7.88
C ARG A 153 -8.00 -9.50 -7.89
N ARG A 154 -7.25 -9.67 -8.98
CA ARG A 154 -5.86 -9.19 -9.07
C ARG A 154 -5.79 -7.67 -8.95
N ARG A 155 -6.74 -6.95 -9.58
CA ARG A 155 -6.89 -5.49 -9.42
C ARG A 155 -7.16 -5.09 -7.97
N ALA A 156 -7.95 -5.90 -7.26
CA ALA A 156 -8.32 -5.60 -5.88
C ALA A 156 -7.18 -5.94 -4.88
N ASN A 157 -6.48 -7.05 -5.06
CA ASN A 157 -5.43 -7.51 -4.16
C ASN A 157 -4.01 -7.02 -4.52
N GLY A 158 -3.82 -6.32 -5.64
CA GLY A 158 -2.49 -5.85 -6.07
C GLY A 158 -2.03 -4.54 -5.43
N ALA A 159 -2.90 -3.90 -4.64
CA ALA A 159 -2.66 -2.61 -3.99
C ALA A 159 -2.17 -1.48 -4.92
N VAL A 160 -2.48 -1.55 -6.22
CA VAL A 160 -2.14 -0.49 -7.16
C VAL A 160 -3.06 0.73 -6.96
N ARG A 161 -4.32 0.51 -6.57
CA ARG A 161 -5.31 1.58 -6.36
C ARG A 161 -4.90 2.64 -5.32
N PRO A 162 -4.35 2.29 -4.14
CA PRO A 162 -3.73 3.27 -3.24
C PRO A 162 -2.65 4.13 -3.90
N CYS A 163 -1.84 3.58 -4.81
CA CYS A 163 -0.82 4.34 -5.55
C CYS A 163 -1.44 5.38 -6.50
N PHE A 164 -2.63 5.12 -7.06
CA PHE A 164 -3.35 6.12 -7.85
C PHE A 164 -3.83 7.30 -7.01
N VAL A 165 -4.25 7.06 -5.76
CA VAL A 165 -4.55 8.16 -4.81
C VAL A 165 -3.30 8.98 -4.54
N LEU A 166 -2.13 8.34 -4.46
CA LEU A 166 -0.88 9.06 -4.27
C LEU A 166 -0.49 9.95 -5.45
N ILE A 167 -1.09 9.82 -6.64
CA ILE A 167 -0.89 10.78 -7.74
C ILE A 167 -1.47 12.15 -7.36
N GLU A 168 -2.66 12.19 -6.77
CA GLU A 168 -3.30 13.41 -6.27
C GLU A 168 -2.43 14.03 -5.17
N TYR A 169 -2.02 13.20 -4.20
CA TYR A 169 -1.15 13.60 -3.09
C TYR A 169 0.19 14.19 -3.56
N ALA A 170 0.91 13.45 -4.40
CA ALA A 170 2.22 13.79 -4.95
C ALA A 170 2.21 15.18 -5.60
N ASN A 171 1.20 15.43 -6.43
CA ASN A 171 1.08 16.65 -7.22
C ASN A 171 0.31 17.77 -6.52
N GLY A 172 -0.29 17.50 -5.36
CA GLY A 172 -0.98 18.51 -4.55
C GLY A 172 -2.28 19.01 -5.15
N PHE A 173 -2.99 18.15 -5.88
CA PHE A 173 -4.33 18.45 -6.37
C PHE A 173 -5.32 17.41 -5.84
N GLU A 174 -6.61 17.69 -5.99
CA GLU A 174 -7.67 16.71 -5.80
C GLU A 174 -8.60 16.74 -7.01
N LEU A 175 -8.91 15.57 -7.56
CA LEU A 175 -9.92 15.41 -8.59
C LEU A 175 -11.31 15.56 -7.98
N PRO A 176 -12.21 16.30 -8.65
CA PRO A 176 -13.62 16.29 -8.28
C PRO A 176 -14.17 14.86 -8.23
N GLU A 177 -15.06 14.57 -7.28
CA GLU A 177 -15.70 13.25 -7.15
C GLU A 177 -16.35 12.77 -8.46
N SER A 178 -16.95 13.69 -9.23
CA SER A 178 -17.55 13.36 -10.53
C SER A 178 -16.54 12.84 -11.55
N VAL A 179 -15.27 13.27 -11.46
CA VAL A 179 -14.17 12.80 -12.32
C VAL A 179 -13.63 11.48 -11.80
N TRP A 180 -13.40 11.37 -10.48
CA TRP A 180 -12.89 10.14 -9.85
C TRP A 180 -13.78 8.93 -10.12
N HIS A 181 -15.11 9.12 -10.04
CA HIS A 181 -16.10 8.08 -10.31
C HIS A 181 -16.55 8.01 -11.77
N HIS A 182 -15.96 8.81 -12.65
CA HIS A 182 -16.32 8.80 -14.06
C HIS A 182 -15.95 7.44 -14.69
N PRO A 183 -16.85 6.77 -15.44
CA PRO A 183 -16.59 5.43 -15.99
C PRO A 183 -15.27 5.34 -16.76
N ILE A 184 -14.96 6.33 -17.59
CA ILE A 184 -13.69 6.38 -18.36
C ILE A 184 -12.46 6.40 -17.44
N ILE A 185 -12.52 7.11 -16.31
CA ILE A 185 -11.40 7.17 -15.36
C ILE A 185 -11.26 5.84 -14.63
N ARG A 186 -12.38 5.19 -14.28
CA ARG A 186 -12.38 3.85 -13.67
C ARG A 186 -11.83 2.79 -14.61
N ASP A 187 -12.23 2.80 -15.87
CA ASP A 187 -11.71 1.87 -16.89
C ASP A 187 -10.21 2.10 -17.11
N LEU A 188 -9.76 3.35 -17.13
CA LEU A 188 -8.34 3.68 -17.25
C LEU A 188 -7.53 3.19 -16.03
N GLN A 189 -8.06 3.36 -14.81
CA GLN A 189 -7.44 2.82 -13.59
C GLN A 189 -7.33 1.30 -13.67
N ASP A 190 -8.38 0.62 -14.11
CA ASP A 190 -8.40 -0.84 -14.24
C ASP A 190 -7.40 -1.33 -15.32
N TRP A 191 -7.27 -0.64 -16.46
CA TRP A 191 -6.27 -0.99 -17.48
C TRP A 191 -4.83 -0.73 -17.02
N ALA A 192 -4.59 0.35 -16.27
CA ALA A 192 -3.29 0.64 -15.70
C ALA A 192 -2.89 -0.41 -14.65
N ASP A 193 -3.85 -0.81 -13.80
CA ASP A 193 -3.66 -1.87 -12.80
C ASP A 193 -3.35 -3.22 -13.49
N ASP A 194 -4.13 -3.59 -14.51
CA ASP A 194 -3.85 -4.77 -15.32
C ASP A 194 -2.41 -4.74 -15.86
N LEU A 195 -1.99 -3.62 -16.48
CA LEU A 195 -0.64 -3.50 -17.03
C LEU A 195 0.45 -3.73 -15.97
N VAL A 196 0.30 -3.14 -14.78
CA VAL A 196 1.22 -3.33 -13.66
C VAL A 196 1.22 -4.80 -13.21
N SER A 197 0.03 -5.38 -13.05
CA SER A 197 -0.17 -6.75 -12.62
C SER A 197 0.44 -7.78 -13.59
N TRP A 198 0.25 -7.58 -14.90
CA TRP A 198 0.81 -8.42 -15.95
C TRP A 198 2.32 -8.24 -16.09
N ALA A 199 2.84 -7.02 -15.96
CA ALA A 199 4.28 -6.77 -15.99
C ALA A 199 4.99 -7.46 -14.80
N ASN A 200 4.36 -7.41 -13.61
CA ASN A 200 4.86 -8.12 -12.43
C ASN A 200 4.80 -9.64 -12.62
N GLY A 201 3.67 -10.19 -13.10
CA GLY A 201 3.53 -11.62 -13.37
C GLY A 201 4.44 -12.15 -14.50
N GLY A 202 4.67 -11.34 -15.53
CA GLY A 202 5.55 -11.65 -16.65
C GLY A 202 7.04 -11.71 -16.27
N PHE A 203 7.45 -10.91 -15.28
CA PHE A 203 8.81 -10.98 -14.73
C PHE A 203 9.09 -12.34 -14.08
N TYR A 204 8.12 -12.92 -13.38
CA TYR A 204 8.23 -14.29 -12.83
C TYR A 204 8.22 -15.38 -13.92
N LEU A 205 7.46 -15.21 -14.99
CA LEU A 205 7.45 -16.14 -16.14
C LEU A 205 8.76 -16.15 -16.93
N SER A 206 9.51 -15.03 -16.98
CA SER A 206 10.83 -14.99 -17.64
C SER A 206 11.90 -15.84 -16.95
N VAL A 207 11.77 -16.07 -15.63
CA VAL A 207 12.64 -16.95 -14.85
C VAL A 207 12.26 -18.43 -15.02
N CYS A 208 10.98 -18.74 -15.24
CA CYS A 208 10.52 -20.10 -15.59
C CYS A 208 10.72 -20.45 -17.08
N ALA A 209 10.74 -19.48 -17.99
CA ALA A 209 10.95 -19.69 -19.42
C ALA A 209 12.44 -19.92 -19.81
N CYS A 210 13.38 -19.78 -18.87
CA CYS A 210 14.78 -20.17 -19.07
C CYS A 210 15.08 -21.64 -18.69
N LEU A 211 14.04 -22.48 -18.52
CA LEU A 211 14.15 -23.92 -18.27
C LEU A 211 13.51 -24.81 -19.35
N PHE A 212 13.35 -24.29 -20.58
CA PHE A 212 13.23 -25.12 -21.79
C PHE A 212 14.08 -24.55 -22.92
#